data_AF-A0A519Q4Y6-F1
#
_entry.id   AF-A0A519Q4Y6-F1
#
_cell.length_a   1.000
_cell.length_b   1.000
_cell.length_c   1.000
_cell.angle_alpha   90.00
_cell.angle_beta   90.00
_cell.angle_gamma   90.00
#
_symmetry.space_group_name_H-M   'P 1'
#
loop_
_entity.id
_entity.type
_entity.pdbx_description
1 polymer ?
#
loop_
_entity_poly.entity_id
_entity_poly.type
_entity_poly.pdbx_seq_one_letter_code
_entity_poly.pdbx_strand_id
1 'polypeptide(L)'
;MKTSRALFLVAAAAIALTGCSTVSRINPFKGLGGDRAARAEAEAATSDKSQRIPLLALDQQLKPADELKGKGFNLPGPLPLAECAVAGCNVENAVENVDAARTFQVAWRRDVGRPSSRSAQIMAPPVMAAGRVFTMDANATVSAFDAQTGNKVWSVNLAPKNRRDRVAYGGGVVFNNGRL
;
A
#
# COMPACT_ATOMS: atom_id res chain seq x y z
N MET A 1 9.90 -58.29 -40.99
CA MET A 1 9.01 -58.04 -39.82
C MET A 1 9.38 -56.85 -38.92
N LYS A 2 10.33 -55.96 -39.28
CA LYS A 2 10.73 -54.81 -38.41
C LYS A 2 10.11 -53.45 -38.80
N THR A 3 9.58 -53.29 -40.01
CA THR A 3 9.03 -52.01 -40.50
C THR A 3 7.55 -51.78 -40.17
N SER A 4 6.77 -52.84 -39.99
CA SER A 4 5.33 -52.74 -39.67
C SER A 4 5.05 -52.26 -38.22
N ARG A 5 5.92 -52.60 -37.25
CA ARG A 5 5.78 -52.13 -35.86
C ARG A 5 6.08 -50.65 -35.68
N ALA A 6 6.99 -50.10 -36.50
CA ALA A 6 7.32 -48.67 -36.46
C ALA A 6 6.18 -47.80 -37.02
N LEU A 7 5.48 -48.28 -38.05
CA LEU A 7 4.35 -47.56 -38.65
C LEU A 7 3.15 -47.47 -37.69
N PHE A 8 2.87 -48.55 -36.93
CA PHE A 8 1.80 -48.57 -35.94
C PHE A 8 2.08 -47.66 -34.73
N LEU A 9 3.34 -47.54 -34.31
CA LEU A 9 3.72 -46.64 -33.20
C LEU A 9 3.62 -45.15 -33.58
N VAL A 10 3.95 -44.80 -34.83
CA VAL A 10 3.82 -43.42 -35.32
C VAL A 10 2.34 -43.04 -35.50
N ALA A 11 1.50 -43.96 -35.97
CA ALA A 11 0.06 -43.72 -36.11
C ALA A 11 -0.65 -43.58 -34.74
N ALA A 12 -0.26 -44.34 -33.72
CA ALA A 12 -0.81 -44.23 -32.38
C ALA A 12 -0.41 -42.92 -31.67
N ALA A 13 0.81 -42.43 -31.88
CA ALA A 13 1.27 -41.14 -31.35
C ALA A 13 0.54 -39.94 -31.99
N ALA A 14 0.18 -40.02 -33.27
CA ALA A 14 -0.56 -38.95 -33.95
C ALA A 14 -2.01 -38.78 -33.46
N ILE A 15 -2.64 -39.87 -32.98
CA ILE A 15 -4.01 -39.82 -32.44
C ILE A 15 -4.03 -39.25 -31.00
N ALA A 16 -2.95 -39.39 -30.23
CA ALA A 16 -2.86 -38.86 -28.88
C ALA A 16 -2.69 -37.33 -28.82
N LEU A 17 -2.18 -36.70 -29.89
CA LEU A 17 -1.87 -35.26 -29.94
C LEU A 17 -3.04 -34.38 -30.42
N THR A 18 -4.14 -34.95 -30.92
CA THR A 18 -5.29 -34.18 -31.45
C THR A 18 -6.39 -33.90 -30.42
N GLY A 19 -6.28 -34.43 -29.19
CA GLY A 19 -7.32 -34.32 -28.16
C GLY A 19 -7.42 -32.97 -27.42
N CYS A 20 -6.49 -32.04 -27.58
CA CYS A 20 -6.45 -30.83 -26.75
C CYS A 20 -7.47 -29.74 -27.14
N SER A 21 -8.12 -29.84 -28.31
CA SER A 21 -9.13 -28.85 -28.75
C SER A 21 -10.55 -29.11 -28.22
N THR A 22 -10.82 -30.29 -27.65
CA THR A 22 -12.15 -30.64 -27.12
C THR A 22 -12.34 -30.22 -25.66
N VAL A 23 -11.25 -30.16 -24.86
CA VAL A 23 -11.31 -29.74 -23.44
C VAL A 23 -11.81 -28.30 -23.28
N SER A 24 -11.53 -27.42 -24.25
CA SER A 24 -12.02 -26.04 -24.25
C SER A 24 -13.51 -25.90 -24.65
N ARG A 25 -14.13 -26.96 -25.18
CA ARG A 25 -15.57 -26.98 -25.53
C ARG A 25 -16.46 -27.58 -24.44
N ILE A 26 -15.90 -28.40 -23.55
CA ILE A 26 -16.63 -29.07 -22.45
C ILE A 26 -16.50 -28.31 -21.12
N ASN A 27 -15.64 -27.30 -21.03
CA ASN A 27 -15.45 -26.52 -19.81
C ASN A 27 -16.74 -25.77 -19.40
N PRO A 28 -17.43 -26.16 -18.31
CA PRO A 28 -18.66 -25.51 -17.85
C PRO A 28 -18.39 -24.10 -17.28
N PHE A 29 -17.13 -23.70 -17.15
CA PHE A 29 -16.70 -22.39 -16.68
C PHE A 29 -16.36 -21.41 -17.83
N LYS A 30 -16.61 -21.75 -19.10
CA LYS A 30 -16.32 -20.87 -20.26
C LYS A 30 -17.05 -19.52 -20.22
N GLY A 31 -18.15 -19.41 -19.48
CA GLY A 31 -18.87 -18.16 -19.23
C GLY A 31 -18.42 -17.37 -17.99
N LEU A 32 -17.56 -17.94 -17.14
CA LEU A 32 -17.07 -17.31 -15.90
C LEU A 32 -15.70 -16.63 -16.05
N GLY A 33 -15.05 -16.86 -17.20
CA GLY A 33 -13.87 -16.13 -17.67
C GLY A 33 -14.19 -15.09 -18.73
N GLY A 34 -15.45 -14.64 -18.79
CA GLY A 34 -15.93 -13.59 -19.69
C GLY A 34 -14.96 -12.43 -19.73
N ASP A 35 -14.42 -12.21 -20.93
CA ASP A 35 -13.77 -10.99 -21.36
C ASP A 35 -12.51 -10.60 -20.61
N ARG A 36 -11.64 -11.50 -20.09
CA ARG A 36 -10.31 -11.01 -19.65
C ARG A 36 -9.50 -10.44 -20.82
N ALA A 37 -9.57 -11.06 -21.99
CA ALA A 37 -8.93 -10.55 -23.20
C ALA A 37 -9.68 -9.33 -23.74
N ALA A 38 -11.00 -9.38 -23.87
CA ALA A 38 -11.80 -8.24 -24.35
C ALA A 38 -11.82 -7.05 -23.36
N ARG A 39 -11.67 -7.29 -22.05
CA ARG A 39 -11.52 -6.26 -21.01
C ARG A 39 -10.09 -5.77 -20.92
N ALA A 40 -9.07 -6.60 -21.16
CA ALA A 40 -7.69 -6.12 -21.33
C ALA A 40 -7.52 -5.32 -22.62
N GLU A 41 -8.19 -5.71 -23.71
CA GLU A 41 -8.26 -4.95 -24.96
C GLU A 41 -9.12 -3.69 -24.82
N ALA A 42 -10.23 -3.73 -24.07
CA ALA A 42 -11.03 -2.53 -23.77
C ALA A 42 -10.32 -1.59 -22.78
N GLU A 43 -9.55 -2.10 -21.82
CA GLU A 43 -8.73 -1.35 -20.86
C GLU A 43 -7.48 -0.77 -21.54
N ALA A 44 -6.86 -1.50 -22.48
CA ALA A 44 -5.82 -0.97 -23.37
C ALA A 44 -6.38 0.08 -24.35
N ALA A 45 -7.56 -0.16 -24.94
CA ALA A 45 -8.21 0.77 -25.87
C ALA A 45 -8.80 2.01 -25.17
N THR A 46 -9.06 1.96 -23.86
CA THR A 46 -9.43 3.14 -23.06
C THR A 46 -8.22 3.86 -22.48
N SER A 47 -7.14 3.14 -22.15
CA SER A 47 -5.88 3.76 -21.71
C SER A 47 -5.19 4.53 -22.84
N ASP A 48 -5.28 4.08 -24.09
CA ASP A 48 -4.63 4.74 -25.23
C ASP A 48 -5.47 5.90 -25.81
N LYS A 49 -6.80 5.90 -25.55
CA LYS A 49 -7.71 7.00 -25.92
C LYS A 49 -7.90 8.04 -24.83
N SER A 50 -7.50 7.76 -23.59
CA SER A 50 -7.41 8.76 -22.53
C SER A 50 -6.10 9.53 -22.66
N GLN A 51 -6.00 10.33 -23.73
CA GLN A 51 -4.97 11.36 -23.78
C GLN A 51 -5.20 12.29 -22.59
N ARG A 52 -4.24 12.31 -21.65
CA ARG A 52 -4.27 13.28 -20.56
C ARG A 52 -4.16 14.67 -21.18
N ILE A 53 -5.28 15.37 -21.25
CA ILE A 53 -5.31 16.77 -21.67
C ILE A 53 -5.01 17.60 -20.42
N PRO A 54 -3.87 18.30 -20.33
CA PRO A 54 -3.65 19.25 -19.26
C PRO A 54 -4.72 20.35 -19.34
N LEU A 55 -5.59 20.44 -18.33
CA LEU A 55 -6.59 21.53 -18.23
C LEU A 55 -5.91 22.89 -17.97
N LEU A 56 -4.73 22.85 -17.37
CA LEU A 56 -3.78 23.95 -17.22
C LEU A 56 -2.46 23.44 -17.78
N ALA A 57 -2.24 23.61 -19.08
CA ALA A 57 -0.90 23.44 -19.62
C ALA A 57 -0.04 24.57 -19.05
N LEU A 58 1.13 24.24 -18.51
CA LEU A 58 2.13 25.26 -18.18
C LEU A 58 2.70 25.75 -19.52
N ASP A 59 1.99 26.67 -20.16
CA ASP A 59 2.37 27.26 -21.46
C ASP A 59 3.61 28.16 -21.34
N GLN A 60 4.03 28.47 -20.11
CA GLN A 60 5.22 29.25 -19.84
C GLN A 60 6.47 28.36 -19.86
N GLN A 61 7.34 28.61 -20.84
CA GLN A 61 8.71 28.13 -20.79
C GLN A 61 9.41 28.76 -19.56
N LEU A 62 9.73 27.93 -18.57
CA LEU A 62 10.53 28.34 -17.42
C LEU A 62 11.93 28.73 -17.91
N LYS A 63 12.26 30.02 -17.82
CA LYS A 63 13.61 30.54 -18.10
C LYS A 63 14.27 30.88 -16.77
N PRO A 64 15.55 30.51 -16.56
CA PRO A 64 16.30 30.99 -15.41
C PRO A 64 16.22 32.52 -15.35
N ALA A 65 15.85 33.07 -14.19
CA ALA A 65 15.84 34.52 -14.00
C ALA A 65 17.28 35.03 -13.96
N ASP A 66 17.66 35.90 -14.90
CA ASP A 66 19.00 36.49 -14.98
C ASP A 66 19.39 37.21 -13.67
N GLU A 67 18.40 37.76 -12.96
CA GLU A 67 18.54 38.43 -11.66
C GLU A 67 18.97 37.50 -10.51
N LEU A 68 18.79 36.18 -10.65
CA LEU A 68 19.17 35.18 -9.66
C LEU A 68 20.54 34.55 -9.96
N LYS A 69 21.17 34.92 -11.09
CA LYS A 69 22.47 34.38 -11.46
C LYS A 69 23.53 34.74 -10.42
N GLY A 70 24.17 33.73 -9.85
CA GLY A 70 25.20 33.91 -8.82
C GLY A 70 24.66 34.30 -7.43
N LYS A 71 23.35 34.43 -7.25
CA LYS A 71 22.76 34.57 -5.90
C LYS A 71 22.76 33.21 -5.24
N GLY A 72 23.46 33.10 -4.11
CA GLY A 72 23.36 31.94 -3.23
C GLY A 72 21.98 31.88 -2.57
N PHE A 73 21.56 30.69 -2.18
CA PHE A 73 20.39 30.49 -1.33
C PHE A 73 20.83 29.79 -0.05
N ASN A 74 20.25 30.19 1.08
CA ASN A 74 20.47 29.53 2.35
C ASN A 74 19.32 28.55 2.57
N LEU A 75 19.63 27.25 2.61
CA LEU A 75 18.69 26.26 3.11
C LEU A 75 18.94 26.08 4.61
N PRO A 76 17.93 26.25 5.47
CA PRO A 76 18.09 25.94 6.88
C PRO A 76 18.50 24.48 7.02
N GLY A 77 19.43 24.24 7.95
CA GLY A 77 19.84 22.89 8.30
C GLY A 77 18.66 22.06 8.85
N PRO A 78 18.81 20.74 8.91
CA PRO A 78 17.78 19.88 9.46
C PRO A 78 17.53 20.17 10.95
N LEU A 79 16.29 19.99 11.38
CA LEU A 79 15.80 20.24 12.74
C LEU A 79 15.40 18.93 13.43
N PRO A 80 15.74 18.72 14.71
CA PRO A 80 15.31 17.53 15.43
C PRO A 80 13.80 17.53 15.65
N LEU A 81 13.15 16.37 15.46
CA LEU A 81 11.75 16.15 15.78
C LEU A 81 11.64 15.04 16.83
N ALA A 82 11.50 15.43 18.10
CA ALA A 82 11.41 14.50 19.22
C ALA A 82 10.03 13.84 19.35
N GLU A 83 8.98 14.54 18.91
CA GLU A 83 7.59 14.10 19.04
C GLU A 83 6.80 14.36 17.75
N CYS A 84 5.90 13.44 17.46
CA CYS A 84 4.91 13.51 16.40
C CYS A 84 3.57 13.08 17.01
N ALA A 85 2.99 13.96 17.83
CA ALA A 85 1.91 13.63 18.75
C ALA A 85 0.52 13.53 18.09
N VAL A 86 0.38 14.05 16.88
CA VAL A 86 -0.84 14.01 16.06
C VAL A 86 -0.51 13.41 14.68
N ALA A 87 -1.54 12.97 13.95
CA ALA A 87 -1.38 12.69 12.53
C ALA A 87 -0.81 13.95 11.83
N GLY A 88 0.22 13.77 11.01
CA GLY A 88 0.94 14.90 10.39
C GLY A 88 1.94 15.63 11.30
N CYS A 89 2.14 15.16 12.53
CA CYS A 89 3.07 15.66 13.56
C CYS A 89 2.80 17.07 14.13
N ASN A 90 2.16 17.97 13.38
CA ASN A 90 1.70 19.28 13.83
C ASN A 90 0.30 19.61 13.28
N VAL A 91 -0.29 20.71 13.73
CA VAL A 91 -1.67 21.08 13.35
C VAL A 91 -1.77 21.53 11.90
N GLU A 92 -0.66 21.98 11.32
CA GLU A 92 -0.50 22.37 9.93
C GLU A 92 -0.36 21.16 8.98
N ASN A 93 -0.13 19.96 9.52
CA ASN A 93 0.28 18.76 8.76
C ASN A 93 1.49 19.01 7.84
N ALA A 94 2.36 19.93 8.23
CA ALA A 94 3.48 20.40 7.46
C ALA A 94 4.74 20.31 8.30
N VAL A 95 5.41 19.16 8.24
CA VAL A 95 6.68 18.95 8.90
C VAL A 95 7.79 19.48 8.00
N GLU A 96 8.64 20.34 8.57
CA GLU A 96 9.76 20.98 7.87
C GLU A 96 10.93 20.00 7.65
N ASN A 97 12.14 20.53 7.38
CA ASN A 97 13.37 19.75 7.19
C ASN A 97 13.78 19.01 8.48
N VAL A 98 13.27 17.80 8.71
CA VAL A 98 13.60 16.98 9.90
C VAL A 98 14.97 16.33 9.79
N ASP A 99 15.73 16.35 10.88
CA ASP A 99 16.97 15.61 11.03
C ASP A 99 16.71 14.10 11.03
N ALA A 100 17.08 13.48 9.92
CA ALA A 100 16.93 12.05 9.70
C ALA A 100 18.25 11.31 9.97
N ALA A 101 18.15 10.01 10.24
CA ALA A 101 19.33 9.18 10.45
C ALA A 101 20.26 9.20 9.23
N ARG A 102 21.57 9.36 9.45
CA ARG A 102 22.61 9.29 8.39
C ARG A 102 22.65 7.94 7.70
N THR A 103 22.22 6.89 8.38
CA THR A 103 22.14 5.53 7.86
C THR A 103 20.82 4.92 8.31
N PHE A 104 19.98 4.55 7.35
CA PHE A 104 18.68 3.93 7.63
C PHE A 104 18.85 2.43 7.85
N GLN A 105 18.72 2.03 9.12
CA GLN A 105 18.63 0.63 9.50
C GLN A 105 17.36 0.43 10.32
N VAL A 106 16.82 -0.79 10.29
CA VAL A 106 15.62 -1.10 11.07
C VAL A 106 16.02 -1.24 12.54
N ALA A 107 15.59 -0.29 13.37
CA ALA A 107 15.82 -0.33 14.82
C ALA A 107 15.11 -1.50 15.49
N TRP A 108 13.84 -1.74 15.14
CA TRP A 108 13.05 -2.87 15.60
C TRP A 108 11.84 -3.13 14.70
N ARG A 109 11.23 -4.32 14.84
CA ARG A 109 9.95 -4.69 14.24
C ARG A 109 9.02 -5.28 15.29
N ARG A 110 7.74 -4.94 15.22
CA ARG A 110 6.71 -5.42 16.15
C ARG A 110 5.37 -5.60 15.46
N ASP A 111 4.62 -6.59 15.95
CA ASP A 111 3.21 -6.75 15.63
C ASP A 111 2.39 -5.76 16.48
N VAL A 112 1.61 -4.92 15.79
CA VAL A 112 0.77 -3.88 16.37
C VAL A 112 -0.68 -4.33 16.59
N GLY A 113 -1.03 -5.55 16.20
CA GLY A 113 -2.34 -6.15 16.39
C GLY A 113 -2.96 -6.66 15.10
N ARG A 114 -4.29 -6.56 15.01
CA ARG A 114 -5.05 -7.10 13.88
C ARG A 114 -4.85 -6.29 12.59
N PRO A 115 -4.57 -6.94 11.46
CA PRO A 115 -4.42 -6.28 10.16
C PRO A 115 -5.78 -5.87 9.59
N SER A 116 -5.75 -5.02 8.56
CA SER A 116 -6.92 -4.71 7.74
C SER A 116 -7.58 -5.96 7.13
N SER A 117 -8.89 -5.89 6.94
CA SER A 117 -9.76 -6.91 6.35
C SER A 117 -10.90 -6.24 5.55
N ARG A 118 -11.79 -7.03 4.94
CA ARG A 118 -12.94 -6.47 4.21
C ARG A 118 -13.89 -5.63 5.07
N SER A 119 -13.93 -5.87 6.37
CA SER A 119 -14.91 -5.25 7.30
C SER A 119 -14.27 -4.37 8.37
N ALA A 120 -12.94 -4.21 8.36
CA ALA A 120 -12.18 -3.47 9.35
C ALA A 120 -10.85 -3.01 8.73
N GLN A 121 -10.45 -1.75 8.91
CA GLN A 121 -9.28 -1.18 8.23
C GLN A 121 -8.41 -0.42 9.23
N ILE A 122 -7.09 -0.58 9.14
CA ILE A 122 -6.12 0.28 9.83
C ILE A 122 -6.03 1.59 9.05
N MET A 123 -6.63 2.65 9.60
CA MET A 123 -6.62 3.99 9.00
C MET A 123 -5.87 5.01 9.86
N ALA A 124 -5.60 4.68 11.12
CA ALA A 124 -4.96 5.58 12.07
C ALA A 124 -3.44 5.58 11.86
N PRO A 125 -2.83 6.74 11.54
CA PRO A 125 -1.37 6.87 11.56
C PRO A 125 -0.84 6.65 12.98
N PRO A 126 0.35 6.05 13.13
CA PRO A 126 1.01 5.99 14.42
C PRO A 126 1.40 7.40 14.88
N VAL A 127 1.37 7.63 16.19
CA VAL A 127 1.88 8.86 16.82
C VAL A 127 2.99 8.53 17.81
N MET A 128 3.93 9.45 18.01
CA MET A 128 5.05 9.28 18.93
C MET A 128 5.13 10.46 19.88
N ALA A 129 5.11 10.21 21.18
CA ALA A 129 5.28 11.24 22.21
C ALA A 129 5.70 10.60 23.53
N ALA A 130 6.34 11.37 24.42
CA ALA A 130 6.75 10.91 25.74
C ALA A 130 7.54 9.58 25.72
N GLY A 131 8.43 9.42 24.73
CA GLY A 131 9.27 8.23 24.56
C GLY A 131 8.52 6.96 24.11
N ARG A 132 7.29 7.09 23.63
CA ARG A 132 6.43 5.96 23.23
C ARG A 132 5.87 6.14 21.83
N VAL A 133 5.72 5.03 21.13
CA VAL A 133 4.97 4.93 19.87
C VAL A 133 3.58 4.36 20.18
N PHE A 134 2.54 5.05 19.74
CA PHE A 134 1.16 4.66 19.91
C PHE A 134 0.55 4.27 18.57
N THR A 135 -0.17 3.17 18.55
CA THR A 135 -0.81 2.63 17.35
C THR A 135 -2.22 2.17 17.65
N MET A 136 -3.07 2.09 16.63
CA MET A 136 -4.38 1.46 16.72
C MET A 136 -4.53 0.40 15.62
N ASP A 137 -4.94 -0.81 16.00
CA ASP A 137 -5.17 -1.91 15.07
C ASP A 137 -6.57 -1.88 14.41
N ALA A 138 -6.82 -2.79 13.47
CA ALA A 138 -8.10 -2.82 12.74
C ALA A 138 -9.32 -3.10 13.63
N ASN A 139 -9.12 -3.68 14.81
CA ASN A 139 -10.18 -4.00 15.77
C ASN A 139 -10.26 -2.99 16.93
N ALA A 140 -9.82 -1.75 16.70
CA ALA A 140 -9.82 -0.67 17.68
C ALA A 140 -9.02 -0.98 18.96
N THR A 141 -7.97 -1.80 18.85
CA THR A 141 -7.02 -2.01 19.94
C THR A 141 -5.92 -0.96 19.85
N VAL A 142 -5.86 -0.08 20.86
CA VAL A 142 -4.78 0.91 21.01
C VAL A 142 -3.65 0.27 21.80
N SER A 143 -2.42 0.43 21.33
CA SER A 143 -1.22 -0.09 22.00
C SER A 143 -0.14 0.98 22.10
N ALA A 144 0.62 0.94 23.19
CA ALA A 144 1.83 1.73 23.35
C ALA A 144 3.06 0.85 23.37
N PHE A 145 4.10 1.30 22.67
CA PHE A 145 5.41 0.66 22.60
C PHE A 145 6.48 1.64 23.05
N ASP A 146 7.49 1.14 23.76
CA ASP A 146 8.69 1.90 24.04
C ASP A 146 9.40 2.24 22.72
N ALA A 147 9.69 3.52 22.49
CA ALA A 147 10.18 3.99 21.19
C ALA A 147 11.58 3.45 20.84
N GLN A 148 12.42 3.16 21.85
CA GLN A 148 13.79 2.70 21.63
C GLN A 148 13.86 1.19 21.39
N THR A 149 13.13 0.41 22.18
CA THR A 149 13.21 -1.06 22.18
C THR A 149 12.11 -1.73 21.37
N GLY A 150 11.01 -1.01 21.09
CA GLY A 150 9.78 -1.57 20.54
C GLY A 150 9.02 -2.46 21.52
N ASN A 151 9.39 -2.51 22.80
CA ASN A 151 8.67 -3.36 23.76
C ASN A 151 7.28 -2.81 24.04
N LYS A 152 6.26 -3.68 24.03
CA LYS A 152 4.88 -3.27 24.33
C LYS A 152 4.78 -2.89 25.81
N VAL A 153 4.35 -1.66 26.07
CA VAL A 153 4.16 -1.12 27.42
C VAL A 153 2.77 -1.45 27.93
N TRP A 154 1.74 -1.21 27.11
CA TRP A 154 0.35 -1.51 27.44
C TRP A 154 -0.49 -1.67 26.16
N SER A 155 -1.70 -2.21 26.33
CA SER A 155 -2.71 -2.29 25.26
C SER A 155 -4.12 -2.19 25.84
N VAL A 156 -5.02 -1.50 25.13
CA VAL A 156 -6.42 -1.31 25.50
C VAL A 156 -7.30 -1.54 24.27
N ASN A 157 -8.32 -2.38 24.40
CA ASN A 157 -9.30 -2.61 23.34
C ASN A 157 -10.50 -1.67 23.54
N LEU A 158 -10.76 -0.82 22.54
CA LEU A 158 -11.85 0.15 22.54
C LEU A 158 -13.06 -0.31 21.72
N ALA A 159 -13.04 -1.54 21.18
CA ALA A 159 -14.15 -2.05 20.40
C ALA A 159 -15.43 -2.14 21.26
N PRO A 160 -16.58 -1.75 20.71
CA PRO A 160 -17.85 -1.90 21.40
C PRO A 160 -18.11 -3.36 21.81
N LYS A 161 -18.64 -3.56 23.02
CA LYS A 161 -19.02 -4.90 23.50
C LYS A 161 -20.23 -5.45 22.74
N ASN A 162 -21.10 -4.57 22.25
CA ASN A 162 -22.29 -4.95 21.49
C ASN A 162 -21.92 -5.45 20.08
N ARG A 163 -22.42 -6.63 19.73
CA ARG A 163 -22.14 -7.28 18.44
C ARG A 163 -22.60 -6.46 17.23
N ARG A 164 -23.66 -5.64 17.38
CA ARG A 164 -24.18 -4.80 16.29
C ARG A 164 -23.25 -3.63 15.94
N ASP A 165 -22.41 -3.24 16.89
CA ASP A 165 -21.52 -2.06 16.78
C ASP A 165 -20.06 -2.47 16.55
N ARG A 166 -19.81 -3.75 16.19
CA ARG A 166 -18.46 -4.28 15.96
C ARG A 166 -17.82 -3.85 14.65
N VAL A 167 -18.61 -3.31 13.72
CA VAL A 167 -18.08 -2.78 12.46
C VAL A 167 -17.66 -1.34 12.71
N ALA A 168 -16.35 -1.13 12.78
CA ALA A 168 -15.75 0.19 12.91
C ALA A 168 -14.81 0.42 11.72
N TYR A 169 -14.99 1.56 11.04
CA TYR A 169 -14.08 2.06 10.03
C TYR A 169 -13.46 3.35 10.53
N GLY A 170 -12.14 3.45 10.50
CA GLY A 170 -11.44 4.66 10.90
C GLY A 170 -11.03 4.70 12.38
N GLY A 171 -11.04 5.90 12.93
CA GLY A 171 -10.48 6.24 14.25
C GLY A 171 -9.07 6.83 14.14
N GLY A 172 -8.49 7.17 15.29
CA GLY A 172 -7.20 7.85 15.36
C GLY A 172 -6.64 7.81 16.78
N VAL A 173 -5.36 8.12 16.89
CA VAL A 173 -4.66 8.31 18.16
C VAL A 173 -4.03 9.70 18.15
N VAL A 174 -4.14 10.41 19.27
CA VAL A 174 -3.56 11.75 19.46
C VAL A 174 -3.02 11.81 20.87
N PHE A 175 -1.82 12.34 21.03
CA PHE A 175 -1.25 12.58 22.35
C PHE A 175 -1.29 14.07 22.67
N ASN A 176 -1.78 14.44 23.85
CA ASN A 176 -1.80 15.82 24.33
C ASN A 176 -1.76 15.86 25.87
N ASN A 177 -0.93 16.73 26.44
CA ASN A 177 -0.86 16.97 27.88
C ASN A 177 -0.75 15.70 28.75
N GLY A 178 0.09 14.75 28.33
CA GLY A 178 0.30 13.49 29.07
C GLY A 178 -0.80 12.44 28.89
N ARG A 179 -1.77 12.71 28.01
CA ARG A 179 -2.89 11.81 27.70
C ARG A 179 -2.84 11.40 26.24
N LEU A 180 -3.20 10.15 25.99
CA LEU A 180 -3.54 9.62 24.68
C LEU A 180 -5.06 9.64 24.50
#